data_AF-A0A9Q4MF53-F1
#
_entry.id   AF-A0A9Q4MF53-F1
#
_cell.length_a   1.000
_cell.length_b   1.000
_cell.length_c   1.000
_cell.angle_alpha   90.00
_cell.angle_beta   90.00
_cell.angle_gamma   90.00
#
_symmetry.space_group_name_H-M   'P 1'
#
loop_
_entity.id
_entity.type
_entity.pdbx_description
1 polymer ?
#
loop_
_entity_poly.entity_id
_entity_poly.type
_entity_poly.pdbx_seq_one_letter_code
_entity_poly.pdbx_strand_id
1 'polypeptide(L)'
;TSVAFDTLKFANRLKTAGVPAAHAEAEAEALAEVLEINLQGLAESESKNGKALARLEANMKEGFAQVDQRFAQVAKDFAQLDKNMDQRFAQVDQRFVEIKGEMLLL
;
A
#
# COMPACT_ATOMS: atom_id res chain seq x y z
N THR A 1 -7.03 12.17 -22.83
CA THR A 1 -7.67 13.18 -23.70
C THR A 1 -9.10 13.36 -23.24
N SER A 2 -9.38 14.42 -22.48
CA SER A 2 -10.77 14.75 -22.12
C SER A 2 -11.39 15.49 -23.29
N VAL A 3 -12.43 14.94 -23.88
CA VAL A 3 -13.24 15.64 -24.89
C VAL A 3 -14.24 16.48 -24.11
N ALA A 4 -14.08 17.81 -24.14
CA ALA A 4 -15.01 18.73 -23.48
C ALA A 4 -16.42 18.61 -24.09
N PHE A 5 -17.45 18.80 -23.26
CA PHE A 5 -18.83 18.86 -23.73
C PHE A 5 -19.02 20.13 -24.59
N ASP A 6 -19.39 19.93 -25.85
CA ASP A 6 -19.64 21.03 -26.79
C ASP A 6 -21.11 21.45 -26.71
N THR A 7 -21.38 22.42 -25.84
CA THR A 7 -22.72 22.95 -25.56
C THR A 7 -23.41 23.44 -26.83
N LEU A 8 -22.69 24.14 -27.73
CA LEU A 8 -23.25 24.67 -28.96
C LEU A 8 -23.63 23.57 -29.95
N LYS A 9 -22.75 22.56 -30.11
CA LYS A 9 -23.05 21.40 -30.95
C LYS A 9 -24.24 20.60 -30.40
N PHE A 10 -24.38 20.50 -29.09
CA PHE A 10 -25.53 19.83 -28.46
C PHE A 10 -26.83 20.62 -28.64
N ALA A 11 -26.83 21.93 -28.38
CA ALA A 11 -28.00 22.79 -28.62
C ALA A 11 -28.46 22.74 -30.09
N ASN A 12 -27.51 22.76 -31.04
CA ASN A 12 -27.83 22.65 -32.47
C ASN A 12 -28.46 21.30 -32.85
N ARG A 13 -28.07 20.22 -32.18
CA ARG A 13 -28.71 18.90 -32.35
C ARG A 13 -30.15 18.92 -31.86
N LEU A 14 -30.43 19.53 -30.71
CA LEU A 14 -31.79 19.68 -30.19
C LEU A 14 -32.67 20.53 -31.12
N LYS A 15 -32.14 21.64 -31.63
CA LYS A 15 -32.84 22.48 -32.63
C LYS A 15 -33.20 21.67 -33.89
N THR A 16 -32.26 20.85 -34.38
CA THR A 16 -32.48 19.95 -35.53
C THR A 16 -33.56 18.90 -35.24
N ALA A 17 -33.69 18.47 -33.99
CA ALA A 17 -34.73 17.55 -33.53
C ALA A 17 -36.10 18.22 -33.29
N GLY A 18 -36.23 19.53 -33.56
CA GLY A 18 -37.49 20.27 -33.42
C GLY A 18 -37.70 20.92 -32.05
N VAL A 19 -36.71 20.88 -31.15
CA VAL A 19 -36.77 21.60 -29.87
C VAL A 19 -36.67 23.11 -30.15
N PRO A 20 -37.57 23.95 -29.60
CA PRO A 20 -37.48 25.41 -29.77
C PRO A 20 -36.13 25.95 -29.31
N ALA A 21 -35.59 26.95 -30.02
CA ALA A 21 -34.23 27.44 -29.81
C ALA A 21 -33.93 27.81 -28.34
N ALA A 22 -34.85 28.52 -27.68
CA ALA A 22 -34.70 28.90 -26.27
C ALA A 22 -34.65 27.69 -25.32
N HIS A 23 -35.38 26.61 -25.62
CA HIS A 23 -35.35 25.39 -24.81
C HIS A 23 -34.07 24.59 -25.10
N ALA A 24 -33.66 24.50 -26.37
CA ALA A 24 -32.44 23.81 -26.77
C ALA A 24 -31.17 24.42 -26.16
N GLU A 25 -31.13 25.76 -26.05
CA GLU A 25 -30.04 26.48 -25.40
C GLU A 25 -30.06 26.27 -23.89
N ALA A 26 -31.22 26.46 -23.24
CA ALA A 26 -31.36 26.27 -21.80
C ALA A 26 -31.04 24.83 -21.35
N GLU A 27 -31.48 23.81 -22.10
CA GLU A 27 -31.17 22.41 -21.81
C GLU A 27 -29.67 22.11 -21.97
N ALA A 28 -29.04 22.64 -23.02
CA ALA A 28 -27.61 22.44 -23.27
C ALA A 28 -26.77 23.08 -22.16
N GLU A 29 -27.13 24.29 -21.72
CA GLU A 29 -26.47 25.00 -20.62
C GLU A 29 -26.62 24.25 -19.30
N ALA A 30 -27.84 23.85 -18.93
CA ALA A 30 -28.10 23.10 -17.70
C ALA A 30 -27.33 21.76 -17.66
N LEU A 31 -27.25 21.05 -18.79
CA LEU A 31 -26.46 19.82 -18.89
C LEU A 31 -24.95 20.09 -18.79
N ALA A 32 -24.46 21.18 -19.39
CA ALA A 32 -23.07 21.56 -19.30
C ALA A 32 -22.64 21.83 -17.85
N GLU A 33 -23.47 22.56 -17.09
CA GLU A 33 -23.22 22.86 -15.67
C GLU A 33 -23.12 21.58 -14.81
N VAL A 34 -24.08 20.66 -14.96
CA VAL A 34 -24.08 19.40 -14.21
C VAL A 34 -22.90 18.52 -14.59
N LEU A 35 -22.53 18.46 -15.87
CA LEU A 35 -21.36 17.72 -16.33
C LEU A 35 -20.06 18.31 -15.78
N GLU A 36 -19.93 19.64 -15.75
CA GLU A 36 -18.76 20.31 -15.20
C GLU A 36 -18.58 19.99 -13.70
N ILE A 37 -19.64 20.14 -12.91
CA ILE A 37 -19.63 19.81 -11.47
C ILE A 37 -19.22 18.35 -11.25
N ASN A 38 -19.79 17.41 -12.01
CA ASN A 38 -19.48 16.00 -11.89
C ASN A 38 -18.04 15.68 -12.31
N LEU A 39 -17.53 16.29 -13.39
CA LEU A 39 -16.15 16.10 -13.86
C LEU A 39 -15.14 16.64 -12.84
N GLN A 40 -15.41 17.79 -12.22
CA GLN A 40 -14.58 18.31 -11.12
C GLN A 40 -14.58 17.34 -9.93
N GLY A 41 -15.74 16.87 -9.50
CA GLY A 41 -15.85 15.88 -8.41
C GLY A 41 -15.12 14.57 -8.69
N LEU A 42 -15.17 14.09 -9.94
CA LEU A 42 -14.41 12.92 -10.38
C LEU A 42 -12.91 13.17 -10.33
N ALA A 43 -12.42 14.30 -10.87
CA ALA A 43 -10.99 14.64 -10.84
C ALA A 43 -10.46 14.77 -9.40
N GLU A 44 -11.24 15.34 -8.49
CA GLU A 44 -10.90 15.38 -7.07
C GLU A 44 -10.85 13.99 -6.44
N SER A 45 -11.82 13.14 -6.77
CA SER A 45 -11.87 11.75 -6.29
C SER A 45 -10.67 10.94 -6.78
N GLU A 46 -10.33 11.04 -8.07
CA GLU A 46 -9.13 10.41 -8.64
C GLU A 46 -7.85 10.89 -7.94
N SER A 47 -7.74 12.20 -7.68
CA SER A 47 -6.61 12.78 -6.95
C SER A 47 -6.51 12.26 -5.51
N LYS A 48 -7.64 12.17 -4.79
CA LYS A 48 -7.72 11.61 -3.43
C LYS A 48 -7.34 10.13 -3.43
N ASN A 49 -7.82 9.35 -4.39
CA ASN A 49 -7.49 7.94 -4.56
C ASN A 49 -6.00 7.75 -4.85
N GLY A 50 -5.42 8.54 -5.75
CA GLY A 50 -3.98 8.51 -6.03
C GLY A 50 -3.14 8.77 -4.79
N LYS A 51 -3.52 9.77 -3.97
CA LYS A 51 -2.86 10.05 -2.68
C LYS A 51 -3.02 8.89 -1.68
N ALA A 52 -4.19 8.28 -1.62
CA ALA A 52 -4.45 7.14 -0.73
C ALA A 52 -3.61 5.91 -1.12
N LEU A 53 -3.50 5.63 -2.42
CA LEU A 53 -2.66 4.55 -2.96
C LEU A 53 -1.18 4.79 -2.66
N ALA A 54 -0.69 6.02 -2.86
CA ALA A 54 0.71 6.37 -2.54
C ALA A 54 1.02 6.20 -1.03
N ARG A 55 0.07 6.58 -0.16
CA ARG A 55 0.20 6.36 1.30
C ARG A 55 0.20 4.88 1.64
N LEU A 56 -0.68 4.09 1.02
CA LEU A 56 -0.73 2.65 1.23
C LEU A 56 0.59 1.99 0.81
N GLU A 57 1.13 2.35 -0.35
CA GLU A 57 2.42 1.85 -0.82
C GLU A 57 3.57 2.20 0.15
N ALA A 58 3.61 3.45 0.64
CA ALA A 58 4.61 3.87 1.62
C ALA A 58 4.50 3.08 2.93
N ASN A 59 3.29 2.92 3.47
CA ASN A 59 3.05 2.15 4.69
C ASN A 59 3.41 0.67 4.52
N MET A 60 3.14 0.08 3.35
CA MET A 60 3.54 -1.30 3.07
C MET A 60 5.06 -1.43 3.02
N LYS A 61 5.77 -0.52 2.36
CA LYS A 61 7.25 -0.51 2.34
C LYS A 61 7.84 -0.40 3.74
N GLU A 62 7.30 0.49 4.56
CA GLU A 62 7.72 0.63 5.96
C GLU A 62 7.44 -0.65 6.76
N GLY A 63 6.25 -1.22 6.63
CA GLY A 63 5.87 -2.47 7.29
C GLY A 63 6.81 -3.63 6.93
N PHE A 64 7.16 -3.79 5.64
CA PHE A 64 8.12 -4.81 5.21
C PHE A 64 9.51 -4.55 5.79
N ALA A 65 9.99 -3.30 5.81
CA ALA A 65 11.28 -2.98 6.41
C ALA A 65 11.33 -3.29 7.91
N GLN A 66 10.25 -3.04 8.65
CA GLN A 66 10.13 -3.42 10.07
C GLN A 66 10.14 -4.94 10.26
N VAL A 67 9.48 -5.68 9.36
CA VAL A 67 9.50 -7.15 9.37
C VAL A 67 10.92 -7.68 9.12
N ASP A 68 11.64 -7.14 8.13
CA ASP A 68 13.03 -7.51 7.84
C ASP A 68 13.94 -7.27 9.04
N GLN A 69 13.78 -6.13 9.74
CA GLN A 69 14.54 -5.84 10.96
C GLN A 69 14.25 -6.85 12.07
N ARG A 70 12.98 -7.22 12.27
CA ARG A 70 12.61 -8.23 13.27
C ARG A 70 13.18 -9.60 12.94
N PHE A 71 13.16 -10.01 11.67
CA PHE A 71 13.80 -11.26 11.24
C PHE A 71 15.30 -11.24 11.45
N ALA A 72 15.97 -10.12 11.15
CA ALA A 72 17.40 -9.97 11.41
C ALA A 72 17.72 -10.05 12.92
N GLN A 73 16.88 -9.49 13.78
CA GLN A 73 17.04 -9.61 15.23
C GLN A 73 16.84 -11.06 15.70
N VAL A 74 15.78 -11.72 15.25
CA VAL A 74 15.51 -13.13 15.56
C VAL A 74 16.69 -14.02 15.13
N ALA A 75 17.26 -13.79 13.95
CA ALA A 75 18.43 -14.52 13.48
C ALA A 75 19.65 -14.35 14.40
N LYS A 76 19.88 -13.14 14.92
CA LYS A 76 20.95 -12.89 15.92
C LYS A 76 20.68 -13.61 17.23
N ASP A 77 19.44 -13.58 17.71
CA ASP A 77 19.05 -14.23 18.97
C ASP A 77 19.23 -15.76 18.86
N PHE A 78 18.84 -16.35 17.73
CA PHE A 78 19.09 -17.77 17.46
C PHE A 78 20.58 -18.11 17.40
N ALA A 79 21.39 -17.29 16.72
CA ALA A 79 22.84 -17.51 16.68
C ALA A 79 23.49 -17.39 18.07
N GLN A 80 22.95 -16.53 18.95
CA GLN A 80 23.42 -16.43 20.33
C GLN A 80 22.98 -17.63 21.17
N LEU A 81 21.75 -18.11 21.00
CA LEU A 81 21.26 -19.32 21.65
C LEU A 81 22.12 -20.54 21.27
N ASP A 82 22.46 -20.68 19.99
CA ASP A 82 23.30 -21.76 19.47
C ASP A 82 24.68 -21.77 20.16
N LYS A 83 25.37 -20.62 20.17
CA LYS A 83 26.65 -20.47 20.89
C LYS A 83 26.55 -20.78 22.38
N ASN A 84 25.48 -20.33 23.03
CA ASN A 84 25.27 -20.58 24.46
C ASN A 84 25.03 -22.08 24.72
N MET A 85 24.34 -22.78 23.82
CA MET A 85 24.16 -24.23 23.91
C MET A 85 25.49 -24.96 23.73
N ASP A 86 26.26 -24.64 22.68
CA ASP A 86 27.58 -25.23 22.44
C ASP A 86 28.51 -25.08 23.66
N GLN A 87 28.55 -23.88 24.25
CA GLN A 87 29.35 -23.63 25.46
C GLN A 87 28.90 -24.49 26.64
N ARG A 88 27.59 -24.63 26.85
CA ARG A 88 27.06 -25.46 27.94
C ARG A 88 27.32 -26.94 27.71
N PHE A 89 27.22 -27.42 26.48
CA PHE A 89 27.57 -28.80 26.15
C PHE A 89 29.06 -29.06 26.37
N ALA A 90 29.94 -28.16 25.93
CA ALA A 90 31.37 -28.29 26.20
C ALA A 90 31.70 -28.32 27.70
N GLN A 91 31.01 -27.51 28.52
CA GLN A 91 31.15 -27.57 29.98
C GLN A 91 30.67 -28.89 30.57
N VAL A 92 29.59 -29.46 30.05
CA VAL A 92 29.10 -30.78 30.45
C VAL A 92 30.11 -31.87 30.09
N ASP A 93 30.64 -31.84 28.86
CA ASP A 93 31.67 -32.79 28.42
C ASP A 93 32.92 -32.74 29.31
N GLN A 94 33.38 -31.52 29.66
CA GLN A 94 34.51 -31.36 30.58
C GLN A 94 34.25 -32.00 31.94
N ARG A 95 33.07 -31.77 32.53
CA ARG A 95 32.70 -32.38 33.82
C ARG A 95 32.63 -33.91 33.74
N PHE A 96 32.18 -34.46 32.61
CA PHE A 96 32.21 -35.91 32.41
C PHE A 96 33.64 -36.47 32.35
N VAL A 97 34.58 -35.76 31.71
CA VAL A 97 35.99 -36.15 31.69
C VAL A 97 36.58 -36.13 33.11
N GLU A 98 36.30 -35.08 33.88
CA GLU A 98 36.75 -34.94 35.28
C GLU A 98 36.23 -36.11 36.15
N ILE A 99 34.92 -36.38 36.13
CA ILE A 99 34.31 -37.50 36.89
C ILE A 99 34.93 -38.85 36.47
N LYS A 100 35.14 -39.06 35.18
CA LYS A 100 35.76 -40.29 34.68
C LYS A 100 37.21 -40.44 35.16
N GLY A 101 37.95 -39.34 35.25
CA GLY A 101 39.29 -39.30 35.80
C GLY A 101 39.30 -39.65 37.29
N GLU A 102 38.41 -39.06 38.08
CA GLU A 102 38.26 -39.35 39.52
C GLU A 102 37.93 -40.83 39.77
N MET A 103 37.04 -41.43 38.96
CA MET A 103 36.70 -42.86 39.09
C MET A 103 37.85 -43.82 38.75
N LEU A 104 38.82 -43.41 37.93
CA LEU A 104 39.99 -44.24 37.59
C LEU A 104 41.08 -44.21 38.66
N LEU A 105 41.01 -43.26 39.61
CA LEU A 105 41.96 -43.09 40.70
C LEU A 105 41.49 -43.74 42.02
N LEU A 106 40.26 -44.25 42.07
CA LEU A 106 39.67 -45.03 43.18
C LEU A 106 39.81 -46.54 42.92
#